data_AF-A0A7W2EH80-F1
#
_entry.id   AF-A0A7W2EH80-F1
#
_cell.length_a   1.000
_cell.length_b   1.000
_cell.length_c   1.000
_cell.angle_alpha   90.00
_cell.angle_beta   90.00
_cell.angle_gamma   90.00
#
_symmetry.space_group_name_H-M   'P 1'
#
loop_
_entity.id
_entity.type
_entity.pdbx_description
1 polymer ?
#
loop_
_entity_poly.entity_id
_entity_poly.type
_entity_poly.pdbx_seq_one_letter_code
_entity_poly.pdbx_strand_id
1 'polypeptide(L)'
;MNICKIRNGFYAGHRVADQYSTWDSDEVRIDPPQNMLEGKFYRLNGDGTWIECDSGVMKTREELKAERQVLVDSITVTTNSGHVFDGDEVSQGRMARAIIALQGTGAQSVTWVLADNSVIEAGVGDLIEALALAGAAQAAIWVIA
;
A
#
# COMPACT_ATOMS: atom_id res chain seq x y z
N MET A 1 4.86 -5.94 -10.99
CA MET A 1 3.41 -6.09 -11.24
C MET A 1 3.20 -7.13 -12.34
N ASN A 2 2.91 -8.38 -11.98
CA ASN A 2 2.69 -9.43 -12.98
C ASN A 2 1.27 -9.28 -13.53
N ILE A 3 1.18 -8.83 -14.77
CA ILE A 3 0.00 -9.03 -15.62
C ILE A 3 -0.18 -10.55 -15.71
N CYS A 4 -1.13 -11.09 -14.95
CA CYS A 4 -1.51 -12.49 -15.09
C CYS A 4 -2.20 -12.62 -16.45
N LYS A 5 -1.44 -12.98 -17.48
CA LYS A 5 -1.97 -13.49 -18.74
C LYS A 5 -2.82 -14.70 -18.39
N ILE A 6 -4.13 -14.57 -18.52
CA ILE A 6 -5.08 -15.66 -18.36
C ILE A 6 -4.91 -16.58 -19.58
N ARG A 7 -3.93 -17.49 -19.50
CA ARG A 7 -3.93 -18.74 -20.24
C ARG A 7 -4.21 -19.82 -19.20
N ASN A 8 -5.31 -20.55 -19.43
CA ASN A 8 -5.88 -21.64 -18.64
C ASN A 8 -7.06 -21.20 -17.77
N GLY A 9 -8.21 -21.82 -18.08
CA GLY A 9 -9.56 -21.37 -17.76
C GLY A 9 -9.85 -21.20 -16.27
N PHE A 10 -10.33 -20.01 -15.94
CA PHE A 10 -11.02 -19.72 -14.69
C PHE A 10 -12.53 -19.63 -15.02
N TYR A 11 -13.36 -20.33 -14.26
CA TYR A 11 -14.81 -20.24 -14.36
C TYR A 11 -15.33 -19.40 -13.18
N ALA A 12 -15.94 -18.25 -13.50
CA ALA A 12 -16.71 -17.47 -12.53
C ALA A 12 -18.16 -17.98 -12.53
N GLY A 13 -18.77 -18.14 -11.35
CA GLY A 13 -20.12 -18.67 -11.13
C GLY A 13 -21.27 -17.79 -11.64
N HIS A 14 -21.21 -17.31 -12.88
CA HIS A 14 -22.37 -16.81 -13.61
C HIS A 14 -22.64 -17.75 -14.79
N ARG A 15 -23.92 -17.98 -15.09
CA ARG A 15 -24.35 -18.75 -16.26
C ARG A 15 -23.81 -18.08 -17.53
N VAL A 16 -22.65 -18.53 -18.01
CA VAL A 16 -22.14 -18.20 -19.35
C VAL A 16 -22.25 -19.47 -20.18
N ALA A 17 -23.46 -19.74 -20.67
CA ALA A 17 -23.72 -20.91 -21.51
C ALA A 17 -23.34 -20.71 -22.99
N ASP A 18 -23.04 -19.48 -23.44
CA ASP A 18 -23.18 -19.20 -24.88
C ASP A 18 -21.91 -18.76 -25.63
N GLN A 19 -20.71 -18.83 -25.05
CA GLN A 19 -19.50 -18.34 -25.75
C GLN A 19 -18.24 -19.19 -25.55
N TYR A 20 -18.21 -20.44 -26.02
CA TYR A 20 -16.95 -21.09 -26.41
C TYR A 20 -17.19 -22.01 -27.61
N SER A 21 -17.03 -21.44 -28.83
CA SER A 21 -17.01 -22.21 -30.07
C SER A 21 -15.59 -22.72 -30.38
N THR A 22 -15.51 -24.04 -30.57
CA THR A 22 -14.55 -24.83 -31.37
C THR A 22 -13.07 -24.80 -30.98
N TRP A 23 -12.65 -25.80 -30.19
CA TRP A 23 -11.28 -26.33 -30.11
C TRP A 23 -11.32 -27.86 -29.95
N ASP A 24 -10.27 -28.53 -30.44
CA ASP A 24 -10.05 -29.98 -30.70
C ASP A 24 -10.83 -31.01 -29.87
N SER A 25 -11.33 -32.06 -30.55
CA SER A 25 -12.29 -33.05 -30.05
C SER A 25 -11.74 -34.12 -29.07
N ASP A 26 -10.50 -33.99 -28.60
CA ASP A 26 -9.85 -34.99 -27.74
C ASP A 26 -9.68 -34.52 -26.28
N GLU A 27 -10.15 -33.31 -25.92
CA GLU A 27 -10.17 -32.87 -24.52
C GLU A 27 -11.39 -33.44 -23.78
N VAL A 28 -11.15 -34.17 -22.69
CA VAL A 28 -12.21 -34.59 -21.77
C VAL A 28 -12.87 -33.32 -21.24
N ARG A 29 -14.11 -33.07 -21.67
CA ARG A 29 -14.95 -32.01 -21.13
C ARG A 29 -15.24 -32.35 -19.67
N ILE A 30 -14.49 -31.74 -18.74
CA ILE A 30 -14.80 -31.81 -17.32
C ILE A 30 -15.81 -30.71 -17.03
N ASP A 31 -17.08 -31.09 -16.92
CA ASP A 31 -18.11 -30.14 -16.55
C ASP A 31 -17.85 -29.60 -15.12
N PRO A 32 -18.08 -28.30 -14.89
CA PRO A 32 -17.96 -27.73 -13.56
C PRO A 32 -18.95 -28.41 -12.59
N PRO A 33 -18.60 -28.55 -11.30
CA PRO A 33 -19.46 -29.20 -10.33
C PRO A 33 -20.78 -28.44 -10.17
N GLN A 34 -21.89 -29.16 -10.01
CA GLN A 34 -23.24 -28.57 -9.95
C GLN A 34 -23.50 -27.71 -8.70
N ASN A 35 -22.60 -27.75 -7.70
CA ASN A 35 -22.69 -27.06 -6.42
C ASN A 35 -21.70 -25.89 -6.27
N MET A 36 -21.25 -25.29 -7.38
CA MET A 36 -20.46 -24.05 -7.34
C MET A 36 -21.24 -22.96 -6.57
N LEU A 37 -20.66 -22.44 -5.49
CA LEU A 37 -21.28 -21.36 -4.72
C LEU A 37 -21.07 -20.04 -5.48
N GLU A 38 -22.15 -19.28 -5.62
CA GLU A 38 -22.11 -17.96 -6.26
C GLU A 38 -21.13 -17.04 -5.52
N GLY A 39 -20.28 -16.33 -6.28
CA GLY A 39 -19.24 -15.44 -5.72
C GLY A 39 -17.92 -16.12 -5.36
N LYS A 40 -17.78 -17.44 -5.55
CA LYS A 40 -16.53 -18.16 -5.33
C LYS A 40 -15.79 -18.47 -6.62
N PHE A 41 -14.46 -18.49 -6.55
CA PHE A 41 -13.59 -18.86 -7.66
C PHE A 41 -13.07 -20.28 -7.46
N TYR A 42 -12.97 -21.05 -8.54
CA TYR A 42 -12.48 -22.42 -8.50
C TYR A 42 -11.43 -22.63 -9.58
N ARG A 43 -10.42 -23.47 -9.30
CA ARG A 43 -9.43 -23.91 -10.29
C ARG A 43 -9.45 -25.43 -10.42
N LEU A 44 -9.08 -25.91 -11.60
CA LEU A 44 -8.89 -27.34 -11.85
C LEU A 44 -7.46 -27.75 -11.43
N ASN A 45 -7.36 -28.83 -10.66
CA ASN A 45 -6.10 -29.48 -10.33
C ASN A 45 -5.63 -30.41 -11.46
N GLY A 46 -4.37 -30.84 -11.39
CA GLY A 46 -3.80 -31.83 -12.32
C GLY A 46 -4.43 -33.24 -12.23
N ASP A 47 -5.20 -33.52 -11.18
CA ASP A 47 -5.97 -34.77 -11.00
C ASP A 47 -7.43 -34.65 -11.48
N GLY A 48 -7.81 -33.52 -12.07
CA GLY A 48 -9.17 -33.27 -12.56
C GLY A 48 -10.17 -32.87 -11.47
N THR A 49 -9.75 -32.67 -10.23
CA THR A 49 -10.61 -32.14 -9.15
C THR A 49 -10.68 -30.62 -9.18
N TRP A 50 -11.83 -30.05 -8.79
CA TRP A 50 -12.00 -28.61 -8.62
C TRP A 50 -11.71 -28.22 -7.17
N ILE A 51 -10.80 -27.27 -6.96
CA ILE A 51 -10.55 -26.66 -5.64
C ILE A 51 -11.10 -25.24 -5.63
N GLU A 52 -11.81 -24.89 -4.57
CA GLU A 52 -12.14 -23.51 -4.24
C GLU A 52 -10.85 -22.72 -4.03
N CYS A 53 -10.59 -21.78 -4.94
CA CYS A 53 -9.56 -20.79 -4.74
C CYS A 53 -10.04 -19.88 -3.62
N ASP A 54 -9.24 -19.75 -2.57
CA ASP A 54 -9.48 -18.71 -1.57
C ASP A 54 -9.53 -17.40 -2.33
N SER A 55 -10.73 -16.80 -2.42
CA SER A 55 -10.93 -15.48 -2.98
C SER A 55 -10.44 -14.51 -1.92
N GLY A 56 -9.15 -14.60 -1.58
CA GLY A 56 -8.52 -13.77 -0.55
C GLY A 56 -9.00 -12.37 -0.81
N VAL A 57 -9.74 -11.79 0.14
CA VAL A 57 -10.53 -10.58 -0.06
C VAL A 57 -9.62 -9.56 -0.73
N MET A 58 -9.78 -9.40 -2.04
CA MET A 58 -8.87 -8.59 -2.83
C MET A 58 -9.17 -7.18 -2.41
N LYS A 59 -8.33 -6.63 -1.53
CA LYS A 59 -8.46 -5.25 -1.10
C LYS A 59 -8.49 -4.40 -2.35
N THR A 60 -9.50 -3.55 -2.43
CA THR A 60 -9.59 -2.53 -3.45
C THR A 60 -8.34 -1.68 -3.41
N ARG A 61 -7.97 -1.10 -4.55
CA ARG A 61 -6.87 -0.14 -4.62
C ARG A 61 -7.06 1.02 -3.64
N GLU A 62 -8.30 1.37 -3.31
CA GLU A 62 -8.64 2.43 -2.37
C GLU A 62 -8.33 2.02 -0.93
N GLU A 63 -8.68 0.81 -0.52
CA GLU A 63 -8.32 0.26 0.81
C GLU A 63 -6.81 0.18 0.98
N LEU A 64 -6.06 -0.29 -0.03
CA LEU A 64 -4.60 -0.32 0.01
C LEU A 64 -3.99 1.08 0.13
N LYS A 65 -4.56 2.08 -0.56
CA LYS A 65 -4.13 3.47 -0.43
C LYS A 65 -4.44 4.02 0.96
N ALA A 66 -5.61 3.70 1.53
CA ALA A 66 -6.01 4.16 2.85
C ALA A 66 -5.10 3.57 3.94
N GLU A 67 -4.81 2.27 3.88
CA GLU A 67 -3.89 1.62 4.82
C GLU A 67 -2.49 2.22 4.75
N ARG A 68 -2.00 2.48 3.53
CA ARG A 68 -0.73 3.15 3.33
C ARG A 68 -0.74 4.57 3.90
N GLN A 69 -1.84 5.31 3.75
CA GLN A 69 -1.95 6.65 4.30
C GLN A 69 -1.90 6.62 5.83
N VAL A 70 -2.59 5.68 6.48
CA VAL A 70 -2.51 5.50 7.94
C VAL A 70 -1.07 5.25 8.41
N LEU A 71 -0.30 4.46 7.66
CA LEU A 71 1.12 4.24 7.97
C LEU A 71 1.93 5.54 7.85
N VAL A 72 1.69 6.33 6.79
CA VAL A 72 2.36 7.62 6.58
C VAL A 72 1.99 8.65 7.65
N ASP A 73 0.71 8.72 8.02
CA ASP A 73 0.21 9.63 9.06
C ASP A 73 0.76 9.29 10.45
N SER A 74 1.19 8.04 10.66
CA SER A 74 1.78 7.56 11.92
C SER A 74 3.29 7.69 12.02
N ILE A 75 3.97 8.24 10.99
CA ILE A 75 5.43 8.36 11.00
C ILE A 75 5.85 9.31 12.13
N THR A 76 6.75 8.82 12.98
CA THR A 76 7.52 9.64 13.92
C THR A 76 9.00 9.35 13.76
N VAL A 77 9.85 10.36 13.87
CA VAL A 77 11.30 10.22 13.70
C VAL A 77 12.05 10.81 14.89
N THR A 78 13.11 10.14 15.31
CA THR A 78 13.97 10.60 16.40
C THR A 78 15.30 11.08 15.83
N THR A 79 15.65 12.33 16.11
CA THR A 79 16.93 12.94 15.70
C THR A 79 18.05 12.55 16.66
N ASN A 80 19.30 12.81 16.27
CA ASN A 80 20.48 12.62 17.12
C ASN A 80 20.44 13.45 18.42
N SER A 81 19.72 14.57 18.42
CA SER A 81 19.45 15.39 19.62
C SER A 81 18.45 14.74 20.58
N GLY A 82 17.84 13.61 20.20
CA GLY A 82 16.87 12.86 21.01
C GLY A 82 15.43 13.38 20.90
N HIS A 83 15.18 14.40 20.09
CA HIS A 83 13.84 14.94 19.86
C HIS A 83 13.04 14.05 18.91
N VAL A 84 11.75 13.87 19.21
CA VAL A 84 10.83 13.06 18.41
C VAL A 84 9.87 13.96 17.64
N PHE A 85 9.97 13.95 16.32
CA PHE A 85 9.16 14.77 15.43
C PHE A 85 8.09 13.93 14.74
N ASP A 86 6.93 14.53 14.48
CA ASP A 86 5.96 14.02 13.52
C ASP A 86 6.58 14.03 12.11
N GLY A 87 6.46 12.93 11.39
CA GLY A 87 7.04 12.74 10.06
C GLY A 87 6.00 12.51 8.95
N ASP A 88 4.72 12.78 9.22
CA ASP A 88 3.68 12.77 8.19
C ASP A 88 3.93 13.81 7.08
N GLU A 89 3.18 13.75 5.99
CA GLU A 89 3.38 14.64 4.83
C GLU A 89 3.20 16.12 5.18
N VAL A 90 2.27 16.42 6.10
CA VAL A 90 2.01 17.79 6.56
C VAL A 90 3.22 18.33 7.32
N SER A 91 3.77 17.52 8.21
CA SER A 91 4.90 17.83 9.06
C SER A 91 6.18 17.99 8.25
N GLN A 92 6.41 17.14 7.25
CA GLN A 92 7.49 17.32 6.29
C GLN A 92 7.38 18.66 5.55
N GLY A 93 6.17 19.02 5.10
CA GLY A 93 5.91 20.33 4.48
C GLY A 93 6.17 21.50 5.44
N ARG A 94 5.80 21.37 6.71
CA ARG A 94 6.09 22.38 7.75
C ARG A 94 7.58 22.50 8.02
N MET A 95 8.30 21.39 8.11
CA MET A 95 9.76 21.37 8.30
C MET A 95 10.46 22.07 7.14
N ALA A 96 10.14 21.72 5.90
CA ALA A 96 10.72 22.33 4.72
C ALA A 96 10.51 23.86 4.69
N ARG A 97 9.30 24.32 5.02
CA ARG A 97 8.99 25.76 5.08
C ARG A 97 9.75 26.47 6.22
N ALA A 98 9.85 25.84 7.38
CA ALA A 98 10.61 26.38 8.51
C ALA A 98 12.11 26.48 8.18
N ILE A 99 12.70 25.46 7.56
CA ILE A 99 14.10 25.46 7.11
C ILE A 99 14.36 26.65 6.17
N ILE A 100 13.50 26.84 5.15
CA ILE A 100 13.62 27.96 4.21
C ILE A 100 13.51 29.31 4.93
N ALA A 101 12.56 29.46 5.86
CA ALA A 101 12.37 30.70 6.60
C ALA A 101 13.58 31.02 7.52
N LEU A 102 14.12 30.02 8.23
CA LEU A 102 15.29 30.17 9.08
C LEU A 102 16.53 30.56 8.27
N GLN A 103 16.75 29.90 7.13
CA GLN A 103 17.83 30.24 6.20
C GLN A 103 17.69 31.67 5.63
N GLY A 104 16.47 32.09 5.28
CA GLY A 104 16.22 33.41 4.70
C GLY A 104 16.32 34.56 5.71
N THR A 105 16.03 34.31 6.99
CA THR A 105 16.08 35.32 8.05
C THR A 105 17.39 35.33 8.83
N GLY A 106 18.17 34.24 8.77
CA GLY A 106 19.36 34.05 9.60
C GLY A 106 19.06 33.68 11.06
N ALA A 107 17.80 33.41 11.39
CA ALA A 107 17.42 32.90 12.71
C ALA A 107 17.96 31.47 12.92
N GLN A 108 18.35 31.16 14.16
CA GLN A 108 18.97 29.87 14.49
C GLN A 108 17.95 28.78 14.82
N SER A 109 16.79 29.17 15.34
CA SER A 109 15.72 28.26 15.77
C SER A 109 14.33 28.83 15.51
N VAL A 110 13.33 27.95 15.56
CA VAL A 110 11.92 28.31 15.58
C VAL A 110 11.22 27.52 16.68
N THR A 111 10.24 28.15 17.34
CA THR A 111 9.35 27.43 18.26
C THR A 111 8.61 26.33 17.53
N TRP A 112 8.73 25.10 18.03
CA TRP A 112 8.21 23.90 17.40
C TRP A 112 7.50 23.02 18.43
N VAL A 113 6.47 22.30 18.00
CA VAL A 113 5.74 21.32 18.81
C VAL A 113 6.15 19.92 18.36
N LEU A 114 6.70 19.13 19.27
CA LEU A 114 7.12 17.74 19.04
C LEU A 114 5.94 16.77 19.05
N ALA A 115 6.18 15.51 18.67
CA ALA A 115 5.16 14.46 18.57
C ALA A 115 4.48 14.14 19.93
N ASP A 116 5.17 14.39 21.05
CA ASP A 116 4.63 14.25 22.40
C ASP A 116 3.87 15.51 22.90
N ASN A 117 3.64 16.49 22.01
CA ASN A 117 3.08 17.81 22.29
C ASN A 117 3.94 18.72 23.19
N SER A 118 5.20 18.37 23.46
CA SER A 118 6.13 19.30 24.10
C SER A 118 6.59 20.38 23.12
N VAL A 119 6.96 21.54 23.64
CA VAL A 119 7.40 22.70 22.84
C VAL A 119 8.90 22.89 23.01
N ILE A 120 9.61 23.03 21.90
CA ILE A 120 11.05 23.27 21.87
C ILE A 120 11.41 24.45 20.95
N GLU A 121 12.66 24.90 21.06
CA GLU A 121 13.30 25.75 20.04
C GLU A 121 14.06 24.85 19.06
N ALA A 122 13.41 24.48 17.94
CA ALA A 122 13.98 23.57 16.97
C ALA A 122 14.99 24.30 16.08
N GLY A 123 16.24 23.83 16.10
CA GLY A 123 17.29 24.35 15.23
C GLY A 123 17.17 23.84 13.79
N VAL A 124 17.78 24.56 12.85
CA VAL A 124 17.81 24.18 11.41
C VAL A 124 18.36 22.77 11.21
N GLY A 125 19.40 22.39 11.95
CA GLY A 125 20.03 21.06 11.86
C GLY A 125 19.06 19.93 12.23
N ASP A 126 18.35 20.07 13.36
CA ASP A 126 17.35 19.10 13.80
C ASP A 126 16.21 18.95 12.78
N LEU A 127 15.72 20.07 12.23
CA LEU A 127 14.65 20.05 11.23
C LEU A 127 15.08 19.38 9.91
N ILE A 128 16.33 19.61 9.48
CA ILE A 128 16.88 18.94 8.29
C ILE A 128 17.00 17.44 8.52
N GLU A 129 17.52 17.03 9.67
CA GLU A 129 17.66 15.62 10.02
C GLU A 129 16.30 14.93 10.09
N ALA A 130 15.34 15.53 10.80
CA ALA A 130 13.97 15.03 10.90
C ALA A 130 13.31 14.91 9.54
N LEU A 131 13.42 15.91 8.67
CA LEU A 131 12.87 15.88 7.31
C LEU A 131 13.49 14.75 6.46
N ALA A 132 14.80 14.54 6.56
CA ALA A 132 15.48 13.47 5.83
C ALA A 132 15.03 12.07 6.32
N LEU A 133 14.93 11.88 7.63
CA LEU A 133 14.45 10.62 8.23
C LEU A 133 12.99 10.35 7.86
N ALA A 134 12.14 11.37 7.91
CA ALA A 134 10.71 11.25 7.58
C ALA A 134 10.51 10.88 6.10
N GLY A 135 11.23 11.54 5.19
CA GLY A 135 11.19 11.21 3.77
C GLY A 135 11.68 9.78 3.47
N ALA A 136 12.71 9.31 4.17
CA ALA A 136 13.19 7.94 4.05
C ALA A 136 12.16 6.91 4.57
N ALA A 137 11.51 7.17 5.70
CA ALA A 137 10.46 6.33 6.25
C ALA A 137 9.24 6.25 5.30
N GLN A 138 8.81 7.39 4.76
CA GLN A 138 7.74 7.45 3.77
C GLN A 138 8.10 6.66 2.49
N ALA A 139 9.33 6.82 1.98
CA ALA A 139 9.79 6.07 0.83
C ALA A 139 9.77 4.54 1.08
N ALA A 140 10.15 4.09 2.28
CA ALA A 140 10.11 2.68 2.64
C ALA A 140 8.69 2.11 2.62
N ILE A 141 7.69 2.87 3.09
CA ILE A 141 6.28 2.48 3.02
C ILE A 141 5.80 2.31 1.57
N TRP A 142 6.30 3.15 0.66
CA TRP A 142 5.86 3.14 -0.75
C TRP A 142 6.47 2.04 -1.61
N VAL A 143 7.63 1.50 -1.22
CA VAL A 143 8.30 0.42 -1.97
C VAL A 143 7.70 -0.96 -1.69
N ILE A 144 6.98 -1.13 -0.58
CA ILE A 144 6.39 -2.41 -0.14
C ILE A 144 5.01 -2.68 -0.79
N ALA A 145 4.43 -1.70 -1.50
CA ALA A 145 3.05 -1.74 -2.04
C ALA A 145 2.93 -2.28 -3.47
#